data_AF-X1J379-F1
#
_entry.id   AF-X1J379-F1
#
_cell.length_a   1.000
_cell.length_b   1.000
_cell.length_c   1.000
_cell.angle_alpha   90.00
_cell.angle_beta   90.00
_cell.angle_gamma   90.00
#
_symmetry.space_group_name_H-M   'P 1'
#
loop_
_entity.id
_entity.type
_entity.pdbx_description
1 polymer ?
#
loop_
_entity_poly.entity_id
_entity_poly.type
_entity_poly.pdbx_seq_one_letter_code
_entity_poly.pdbx_strand_id
1 'polypeptide(L)' 'MEQKLRQEAKALLEQKKVDWIIGFAPGSLKFTTTPLITRDKADTERLVINPFITN' A
#
# COMPACT_ATOMS: atom_id res chain seq x y z
N MET A 1 -0.03 7.54 10.80
CA MET A 1 1.11 7.17 9.92
C MET A 1 0.62 6.52 8.63
N GLU A 2 -0.26 5.53 8.72
CA GLU A 2 -0.87 4.87 7.54
C GLU A 2 -1.53 5.84 6.55
N GLN A 3 -2.31 6.80 7.02
CA GLN A 3 -2.99 7.77 6.14
C GLN A 3 -1.99 8.63 5.32
N LYS A 4 -0.83 8.95 5.90
CA LYS A 4 0.25 9.67 5.22
C LYS A 4 0.88 8.80 4.12
N LEU A 5 1.11 7.50 4.41
CA LEU A 5 1.60 6.54 3.42
C LEU A 5 0.66 6.48 2.21
N ARG A 6 -0.65 6.38 2.43
CA ARG A 6 -1.65 6.32 1.34
C ARG A 6 -1.64 7.58 0.48
N GLN A 7 -1.58 8.76 1.11
CA GLN A 7 -1.52 10.04 0.41
C GLN A 7 -0.24 10.19 -0.40
N GLU A 8 0.92 9.86 0.17
CA GLU A 8 2.21 9.94 -0.53
C GLU A 8 2.27 8.93 -1.69
N ALA A 9 1.86 7.69 -1.47
CA ALA A 9 1.75 6.66 -2.50
C ALA A 9 0.89 7.13 -3.68
N LYS A 10 -0.32 7.64 -3.39
CA LYS A 10 -1.22 8.18 -4.40
C LYS A 10 -0.59 9.34 -5.17
N ALA A 11 0.04 10.28 -4.46
CA ALA A 11 0.68 11.44 -5.06
C ALA A 11 1.84 11.05 -5.99
N LEU A 12 2.61 10.02 -5.65
CA LEU A 12 3.70 9.50 -6.48
C LEU A 12 3.19 8.91 -7.81
N LEU A 13 2.11 8.13 -7.78
CA LEU A 13 1.46 7.60 -8.99
C LEU A 13 0.79 8.72 -9.81
N GLU A 14 0.16 9.69 -9.15
CA GLU A 14 -0.46 10.84 -9.82
C GLU A 14 0.55 11.72 -10.55
N GLN A 15 1.68 11.98 -9.90
CA GLN A 15 2.79 12.74 -10.48
C GLN A 15 3.63 11.93 -11.47
N LYS A 16 3.28 10.65 -11.73
CA LYS A 16 4.03 9.71 -12.57
C LYS A 16 5.52 9.65 -12.19
N LYS A 17 5.83 9.82 -10.90
CA LYS A 17 7.20 9.69 -10.38
C LYS A 17 7.59 8.22 -10.21
N VAL A 18 6.58 7.35 -10.12
CA VAL A 18 6.72 5.90 -10.05
C VAL A 18 5.65 5.26 -10.95
N ASP A 19 5.98 4.14 -11.57
CA ASP A 19 5.02 3.35 -12.35
C ASP A 19 4.29 2.29 -11.51
N TRP A 20 4.94 1.84 -10.43
CA TRP A 20 4.46 0.79 -9.56
C TRP A 20 4.68 1.14 -8.10
N ILE A 21 3.75 0.67 -7.27
CA ILE A 21 3.84 0.70 -5.82
C ILE A 21 3.86 -0.73 -5.31
N ILE A 22 4.83 -0.99 -4.43
CA ILE A 22 5.00 -2.24 -3.72
C ILE A 22 4.75 -1.96 -2.25
N GLY A 23 3.84 -2.68 -1.64
CA GLY A 23 3.52 -2.56 -0.23
C GLY A 23 2.73 -3.76 0.26
N PHE A 24 1.96 -3.54 1.33
CA PHE A 24 1.14 -4.57 1.95
C PHE A 24 -0.30 -4.11 2.08
N ALA A 25 -1.23 -5.03 1.93
CA ALA A 25 -2.66 -4.86 2.18
C ALA A 25 -3.11 -5.79 3.34
N PRO A 26 -4.30 -5.57 3.91
CA PRO A 26 -4.89 -6.51 4.85
C PRO A 26 -5.00 -7.89 4.19
N GLY A 27 -4.50 -8.92 4.88
CA GLY A 27 -4.67 -10.30 4.45
C GLY A 27 -6.10 -10.80 4.71
N SER A 28 -6.44 -11.95 4.13
CA SER A 28 -7.78 -12.54 4.30
C SER A 28 -8.05 -13.04 5.72
N LEU A 29 -6.99 -13.29 6.51
CA LEU A 29 -7.08 -13.69 7.90
C LEU A 29 -6.78 -12.49 8.82
N LYS A 30 -7.40 -12.46 10.01
CA LYS A 30 -7.09 -11.45 11.02
C LYS A 30 -5.60 -11.49 11.34
N PHE A 31 -5.00 -10.31 11.51
CA PHE A 31 -3.58 -10.17 11.85
C PHE A 31 -2.63 -10.75 10.81
N THR A 32 -3.05 -10.76 9.54
CA THR A 32 -2.18 -11.10 8.41
C THR A 32 -2.11 -9.93 7.44
N THR A 33 -1.01 -9.85 6.71
CA THR A 33 -0.85 -8.93 5.59
C THR A 33 -0.57 -9.72 4.32
N THR A 34 -0.93 -9.16 3.17
CA THR A 34 -0.61 -9.72 1.86
C THR A 34 0.19 -8.70 1.05
N PRO A 35 1.19 -9.11 0.26
CA PRO A 35 1.84 -8.23 -0.68
C PRO A 35 0.82 -7.59 -1.63
N LEU A 36 0.99 -6.30 -1.88
CA LEU A 36 0.22 -5.52 -2.84
C LEU A 36 1.21 -4.87 -3.81
N ILE A 37 1.13 -5.28 -5.07
CA ILE A 37 1.89 -4.68 -6.17
C ILE A 37 0.86 -4.10 -7.13
N THR A 38 0.82 -2.78 -7.24
CA THR A 38 -0.21 -2.10 -8.01
C THR A 38 0.32 -0.85 -8.70
N ARG A 39 -0.33 -0.51 -9.80
CA ARG A 39 -0.19 0.75 -10.53
C ARG A 39 -1.47 1.59 -10.43
N ASP A 40 -2.50 1.07 -9.78
CA ASP A 40 -3.77 1.74 -9.59
C ASP A 40 -3.72 2.62 -8.35
N LYS A 41 -4.15 3.87 -8.51
CA LYS A 41 -4.29 4.86 -7.44
C LYS A 41 -5.40 4.46 -6.47
N ALA A 42 -6.39 3.67 -6.89
CA ALA A 42 -7.44 3.20 -5.99
C ALA A 42 -6.89 2.16 -4.99
N ASP A 43 -5.94 1.32 -5.44
CA ASP A 43 -5.33 0.31 -4.58
C ASP A 43 -4.42 0.92 -3.50
N THR A 44 -3.94 2.17 -3.65
CA THR A 44 -3.14 2.81 -2.60
C THR A 44 -3.92 3.00 -1.30
N GLU A 45 -5.24 3.05 -1.35
CA GLU A 45 -6.10 3.10 -0.15
C GLU A 45 -6.06 1.80 0.66
N ARG A 46 -5.64 0.70 0.04
CA ARG A 46 -5.51 -0.61 0.68
C ARG A 46 -4.16 -0.80 1.34
N LEU A 47 -3.22 0.13 1.16
CA LEU A 47 -1.91 0.06 1.80
C LEU A 47 -2.06 0.15 3.31
N VAL A 48 -1.39 -0.77 4.00
CA VAL A 48 -1.31 -0.81 5.46
C VAL A 48 0.14 -0.85 5.91
N ILE A 49 0.38 -0.29 7.09
CA ILE A 49 1.65 -0.41 7.79
C ILE A 49 1.36 -0.82 9.22
N ASN A 50 1.68 -2.08 9.56
CA ASN A 50 1.38 -2.66 10.85
C ASN A 50 2.41 -3.73 11.26
N PRO A 51 2.42 -4.18 12.53
CA PRO A 51 3.39 -5.17 13.03
C PRO A 51 3.24 -6.57 12.44
N PHE A 52 2.19 -6.83 11.66
CA PHE A 52 1.93 -8.14 11.04
C PHE A 52 2.54 -8.25 9.64
N ILE A 53 3.33 -7.25 9.22
CA ILE A 53 4.22 -7.35 8.07
C ILE A 53 5.42 -8.19 8.50
N THR A 54 5.55 -9.38 7.91
CA THR A 54 6.61 -10.34 8.22
C THR A 54 7.52 -10.57 7.00
N ASN A 55 8.73 -11.08 7.24
CA ASN A 55 9.67 -11.56 6.22
C ASN A 55 9.32 -12.98 5.81
#